data_AF-A0A3D3CMD2-F1
#
_entry.id   AF-A0A3D3CMD2-F1
#
_cell.length_a   1.000
_cell.length_b   1.000
_cell.length_c   1.000
_cell.angle_alpha   90.00
_cell.angle_beta   90.00
_cell.angle_gamma   90.00
#
_symmetry.space_group_name_H-M   'P 1'
#
loop_
_entity.id
_entity.type
_entity.pdbx_description
1 polymer ?
#
loop_
_entity_poly.entity_id
_entity_poly.type
_entity_poly.pdbx_seq_one_letter_code
_entity_poly.pdbx_strand_id
1 'polypeptide(L)'
;FSSEIWGDAEQLMQAFRRPVYSSVILKLRDSLEFDNLKQRLESDPRLTVDVLRETKYYEEQSEMMAKFLRILGLSLTIIFSLGAVIGAMITMYAAVANRVGEIGTLRALGFQRRSILTAFLAESLLLGFIGGCAGLFFASFLQLFTVSTMNFQTFSELAFSFSLTFEILYQSMAFGLIMGFVGGVLPAFRASRMNIVEALRAS
;
A
#
# COMPACT_ATOMS: atom_id res chain seq x y z
N PHE A 1 21.85 -13.05 3.22
CA PHE A 1 22.76 -13.78 2.31
C PHE A 1 23.65 -14.83 3.01
N SER A 2 23.31 -15.36 4.18
CA SER A 2 24.25 -16.19 4.98
C SER A 2 23.73 -17.58 5.37
N SER A 3 22.84 -18.20 4.59
CA SER A 3 22.35 -19.57 4.88
C SER A 3 22.13 -20.43 3.64
N GLU A 4 22.93 -20.24 2.60
CA GLU A 4 23.01 -21.20 1.50
C GLU A 4 24.36 -21.92 1.56
N ILE A 5 24.32 -23.25 1.62
CA ILE A 5 25.50 -24.11 1.55
C ILE A 5 25.41 -24.89 0.25
N TRP A 6 26.38 -24.68 -0.62
CA TRP A 6 26.50 -25.40 -1.88
C TRP A 6 27.48 -26.55 -1.69
N GLY A 7 27.10 -27.73 -2.16
CA GLY A 7 27.93 -28.93 -2.05
C GLY A 7 27.51 -29.96 -3.07
N ASP A 8 28.31 -31.02 -3.15
CA ASP A 8 28.00 -32.15 -4.01
C ASP A 8 26.70 -32.84 -3.58
N ALA A 9 25.82 -33.11 -4.54
CA ALA A 9 24.49 -33.64 -4.25
C ALA A 9 24.55 -35.04 -3.61
N GLU A 10 25.46 -35.90 -4.05
CA GLU A 10 25.59 -37.26 -3.51
C GLU A 10 26.05 -37.22 -2.06
N GLN A 11 27.04 -36.37 -1.74
CA GLN A 11 27.52 -36.19 -0.38
C GLN A 11 26.44 -35.63 0.54
N LEU A 12 25.70 -34.60 0.09
CA LEU A 12 24.63 -34.00 0.89
C LEU A 12 23.44 -34.96 1.07
N MET A 13 23.04 -35.69 0.03
CA MET A 13 21.97 -36.68 0.10
C MET A 13 22.31 -37.80 1.09
N GLN A 14 23.56 -38.27 1.11
CA GLN A 14 24.03 -39.26 2.08
C GLN A 14 24.04 -38.70 3.51
N ALA A 15 24.57 -37.48 3.69
CA ALA A 15 24.65 -36.82 5.00
C ALA A 15 23.26 -36.55 5.62
N PHE A 16 22.31 -36.07 4.80
CA PHE A 16 20.94 -35.77 5.24
C PHE A 16 19.98 -36.96 5.13
N ARG A 17 20.45 -38.14 4.71
CA ARG A 17 19.64 -39.36 4.50
C ARG A 17 18.41 -39.11 3.60
N ARG A 18 18.56 -38.29 2.56
CA ARG A 18 17.51 -37.98 1.58
C ARG A 18 17.85 -38.59 0.22
N PRO A 19 17.21 -39.69 -0.19
CA PRO A 19 17.55 -40.39 -1.43
C PRO A 19 16.83 -39.83 -2.68
N VAL A 20 16.14 -38.69 -2.57
CA VAL A 20 15.29 -38.13 -3.63
C VAL A 20 15.65 -36.66 -3.87
N TYR A 21 15.65 -36.24 -5.13
CA TYR A 21 15.79 -34.84 -5.54
C TYR A 21 14.46 -34.09 -5.33
N SER A 22 14.52 -32.89 -4.74
CA SER A 22 13.34 -32.05 -4.55
C SER A 22 12.91 -31.33 -5.83
N SER A 23 13.87 -30.94 -6.67
CA SER A 23 13.64 -30.27 -7.95
C SER A 23 14.81 -30.56 -8.90
N VAL A 24 14.52 -30.54 -10.21
CA VAL A 24 15.53 -30.67 -11.26
C VAL A 24 15.32 -29.53 -12.24
N ILE A 25 16.38 -28.75 -12.48
CA ILE A 25 16.34 -27.61 -13.40
C ILE A 25 16.93 -28.06 -14.74
N LEU A 26 16.16 -27.87 -15.81
CA LEU A 26 16.56 -28.22 -17.17
C LEU A 26 16.56 -26.97 -18.04
N LYS A 27 17.65 -26.74 -18.76
CA LYS A 27 17.74 -25.65 -19.75
C LYS A 27 17.46 -26.20 -21.14
N LEU A 28 16.32 -25.82 -21.71
CA LEU A 28 15.95 -26.14 -23.08
C LEU A 28 16.81 -25.36 -24.08
N ARG A 29 17.14 -26.00 -25.22
CA ARG A 29 17.82 -25.33 -26.35
C ARG A 29 16.85 -24.43 -27.12
N ASP A 30 15.60 -24.88 -27.28
CA ASP A 30 14.51 -24.12 -27.87
C ASP A 30 13.33 -24.06 -26.89
N SER A 31 12.78 -22.87 -26.69
CA SER A 31 11.66 -22.63 -25.77
C SER A 31 10.32 -23.17 -26.28
N LEU A 32 10.23 -23.45 -27.59
CA LEU A 32 9.04 -24.03 -28.25
C LEU A 32 8.88 -25.52 -27.94
N GLU A 33 9.94 -26.22 -27.55
CA GLU A 33 9.88 -27.65 -27.23
C GLU A 33 9.30 -27.96 -25.84
N PHE A 34 9.03 -26.91 -25.04
CA PHE A 34 8.58 -27.07 -23.65
C PHE A 34 7.30 -27.91 -23.53
N ASP A 35 6.28 -27.66 -24.35
CA ASP A 35 4.99 -28.35 -24.21
C ASP A 35 5.12 -29.84 -24.54
N ASN A 36 5.95 -30.18 -25.53
CA ASN A 36 6.26 -31.56 -25.88
C ASN A 36 7.04 -32.26 -24.74
N LEU A 37 8.04 -31.58 -24.16
CA LEU A 37 8.80 -32.11 -23.03
C LEU A 37 7.90 -32.32 -21.80
N LYS A 38 7.07 -31.33 -21.46
CA LYS A 38 6.10 -31.41 -20.36
C LYS A 38 5.19 -32.61 -20.53
N GLN A 39 4.57 -32.75 -21.72
CA GLN A 39 3.68 -33.86 -22.00
C GLN A 39 4.38 -35.22 -21.87
N ARG A 40 5.60 -35.36 -22.40
CA ARG A 40 6.37 -36.61 -22.30
C ARG A 40 6.69 -36.99 -20.87
N LEU A 41 7.13 -36.03 -20.05
CA LEU A 41 7.52 -36.26 -18.66
C LEU A 41 6.31 -36.53 -17.76
N GLU A 42 5.20 -35.80 -17.94
CA GLU A 42 3.98 -35.98 -17.16
C GLU A 42 3.20 -37.24 -17.54
N SER A 43 3.37 -37.72 -18.79
CA SER A 43 2.75 -38.97 -19.25
C SER A 43 3.48 -40.23 -18.82
N ASP A 44 4.72 -40.14 -18.32
CA ASP A 44 5.48 -41.30 -17.86
C ASP A 44 4.99 -41.71 -16.45
N PRO A 45 4.33 -42.87 -16.29
CA PRO A 45 3.80 -43.31 -14.99
C PRO A 45 4.89 -43.64 -13.96
N ARG A 46 6.17 -43.67 -14.36
CA ARG A 46 7.31 -43.82 -13.45
C ARG A 46 7.69 -42.50 -12.78
N LEU A 47 7.22 -41.37 -13.30
CA LEU A 47 7.56 -40.04 -12.84
C LEU A 47 6.34 -39.36 -12.23
N THR A 48 6.42 -39.04 -10.94
CA THR A 48 5.44 -38.16 -10.28
C THR A 48 6.02 -36.75 -10.23
N VAL A 49 6.01 -36.07 -11.38
CA VAL A 49 6.62 -34.74 -11.54
C VAL A 49 5.60 -33.75 -12.08
N ASP A 50 5.71 -32.50 -11.67
CA ASP A 50 5.02 -31.37 -12.29
C ASP A 50 6.05 -30.54 -13.04
N VAL A 51 5.87 -30.39 -14.35
CA VAL A 51 6.81 -29.67 -15.21
C VAL A 51 6.31 -28.26 -15.43
N LEU A 52 6.99 -27.32 -14.77
CA LEU A 52 6.69 -25.90 -14.80
C LEU A 52 7.83 -25.13 -15.47
N ARG A 53 7.49 -24.04 -16.17
CA ARG A 53 8.48 -23.05 -16.56
C ARG A 53 8.98 -22.37 -15.29
N GLU A 54 10.27 -22.07 -15.23
CA GLU A 54 10.89 -21.38 -14.10
C GLU A 54 10.11 -20.11 -13.69
N THR A 55 9.71 -19.30 -14.67
CA THR A 55 8.89 -18.10 -14.44
C THR A 55 7.57 -18.41 -13.72
N LYS A 56 6.88 -19.47 -14.14
CA LYS A 56 5.59 -19.86 -13.58
C LYS A 56 5.73 -20.48 -12.18
N TYR A 57 6.79 -21.27 -11.96
CA TYR A 57 7.09 -21.82 -10.63
C TYR A 57 7.33 -20.71 -9.59
N TYR A 58 8.12 -19.70 -9.94
CA TYR A 58 8.35 -18.55 -9.04
C TYR A 58 7.13 -17.64 -8.91
N GLU A 59 6.32 -17.50 -9.97
CA GLU A 59 5.05 -16.77 -9.92
C GLU A 59 4.05 -17.44 -8.96
N GLU A 60 3.77 -18.74 -9.11
CA GLU A 60 2.86 -19.49 -8.23
C GLU A 60 3.36 -19.51 -6.78
N GLN A 61 4.67 -19.65 -6.56
CA GLN A 61 5.27 -19.58 -5.23
C GLN A 61 5.06 -18.21 -4.57
N SER A 62 5.16 -17.14 -5.35
CA SER A 62 5.01 -15.77 -4.87
C SER A 62 3.54 -15.32 -4.81
N GLU A 63 2.65 -15.94 -5.58
CA GLU A 63 1.26 -15.50 -5.76
C GLU A 63 0.49 -15.53 -4.44
N MET A 64 0.62 -16.61 -3.66
CA MET A 64 -0.07 -16.73 -2.37
C MET A 64 0.37 -15.62 -1.41
N MET A 65 1.68 -15.37 -1.30
CA MET A 65 2.22 -14.31 -0.45
C MET A 65 1.82 -12.92 -0.95
N ALA A 66 1.92 -12.67 -2.26
CA ALA A 66 1.52 -11.42 -2.88
C ALA A 66 0.03 -11.14 -2.68
N LYS A 67 -0.83 -12.16 -2.80
CA LYS A 67 -2.27 -12.06 -2.57
C LYS A 67 -2.57 -11.75 -1.10
N PHE A 68 -1.89 -12.41 -0.17
CA PHE A 68 -2.00 -12.12 1.26
C PHE A 68 -1.59 -10.67 1.57
N LEU A 69 -0.43 -10.23 1.10
CA LEU A 69 0.05 -8.85 1.27
C LEU A 69 -0.91 -7.83 0.64
N ARG A 70 -1.48 -8.14 -0.53
CA ARG A 70 -2.46 -7.27 -1.20
C ARG A 70 -3.75 -7.15 -0.41
N ILE A 71 -4.27 -8.24 0.15
CA ILE A 71 -5.48 -8.23 0.99
C ILE A 71 -5.23 -7.45 2.28
N LEU A 72 -4.11 -7.71 2.95
CA LEU A 72 -3.72 -6.98 4.15
C LEU A 72 -3.53 -5.49 3.85
N GLY A 73 -2.74 -5.15 2.83
CA GLY A 73 -2.51 -3.78 2.40
C GLY A 73 -3.82 -3.05 2.13
N LEU A 74 -4.72 -3.64 1.34
CA LEU A 74 -6.01 -3.03 1.02
C LEU A 74 -6.89 -2.86 2.26
N SER A 75 -6.94 -3.84 3.16
CA SER A 75 -7.72 -3.73 4.40
C SER A 75 -7.21 -2.63 5.33
N LEU A 76 -5.88 -2.53 5.50
CA LEU A 76 -5.26 -1.46 6.28
C LEU A 76 -5.48 -0.09 5.64
N THR A 77 -5.33 0.03 4.32
CA THR A 77 -5.63 1.27 3.59
C THR A 77 -7.06 1.72 3.84
N ILE A 78 -8.05 0.82 3.78
CA ILE A 78 -9.45 1.17 4.06
C ILE A 78 -9.63 1.67 5.49
N ILE A 79 -9.11 0.94 6.49
CA ILE A 79 -9.29 1.30 7.90
C ILE A 79 -8.62 2.64 8.23
N PHE A 80 -7.36 2.81 7.85
CA PHE A 80 -6.62 4.05 8.12
C PHE A 80 -7.15 5.22 7.32
N SER A 81 -7.58 5.00 6.08
CA SER A 81 -8.19 6.05 5.28
C SER A 81 -9.46 6.56 5.98
N LEU A 82 -10.38 5.67 6.36
CA LEU A 82 -11.59 6.08 7.07
C LEU A 82 -11.28 6.85 8.36
N GLY A 83 -10.32 6.37 9.15
CA GLY A 83 -9.84 7.07 10.34
C GLY A 83 -9.28 8.47 10.04
N ALA A 84 -8.51 8.61 8.96
CA ALA A 84 -7.95 9.88 8.52
C ALA A 84 -9.05 10.87 8.08
N VAL A 85 -10.07 10.44 7.33
CA VAL A 85 -11.20 11.32 6.98
C VAL A 85 -11.93 11.78 8.23
N ILE A 86 -12.23 10.87 9.15
CA ILE A 86 -12.94 11.18 10.39
C ILE A 86 -12.13 12.14 11.26
N GLY A 87 -10.83 11.90 11.42
CA GLY A 87 -9.92 12.80 12.12
C GLY A 87 -9.91 14.20 11.50
N ALA A 88 -9.71 14.28 10.19
CA ALA A 88 -9.74 15.54 9.45
C ALA A 88 -11.08 16.27 9.61
N MET A 89 -12.21 15.55 9.52
CA MET A 89 -13.54 16.10 9.76
C MET A 89 -13.65 16.71 11.15
N ILE A 90 -13.28 15.97 12.20
CA ILE A 90 -13.38 16.42 13.60
C ILE A 90 -12.53 17.68 13.81
N THR A 91 -11.27 17.66 13.35
CA THR A 91 -10.38 18.83 13.45
C THR A 91 -10.96 20.04 12.74
N MET A 92 -11.54 19.84 11.56
CA MET A 92 -12.14 20.92 10.78
C MET A 92 -13.41 21.47 11.43
N TYR A 93 -14.26 20.62 12.00
CA TYR A 93 -15.42 21.05 12.79
C TYR A 93 -15.00 21.90 13.99
N ALA A 94 -13.94 21.50 14.70
CA ALA A 94 -13.39 22.28 15.82
C ALA A 94 -12.83 23.63 15.35
N ALA A 95 -12.10 23.66 14.22
CA ALA A 95 -11.57 24.89 13.65
C ALA A 95 -12.69 25.87 13.24
N VAL A 96 -13.76 25.38 12.63
CA VAL A 96 -14.94 26.17 12.27
C VAL A 96 -15.62 26.73 13.52
N ALA A 97 -15.81 25.91 14.56
CA ALA A 97 -16.46 26.33 15.81
C ALA A 97 -15.71 27.47 16.51
N ASN A 98 -14.38 27.46 16.48
CA ASN A 98 -13.55 28.52 17.07
C ASN A 98 -13.55 29.82 16.26
N ARG A 99 -13.91 29.77 14.96
CA ARG A 99 -13.89 30.92 14.05
C ARG A 99 -15.29 31.42 13.65
N VAL A 100 -16.34 31.00 14.36
CA VAL A 100 -17.73 31.38 14.10
C VAL A 100 -17.91 32.90 14.04
N GLY A 101 -17.31 33.64 14.97
CA GLY A 101 -17.38 35.10 15.02
C GLY A 101 -16.73 35.78 13.80
N GLU A 102 -15.57 35.30 13.37
CA GLU A 102 -14.85 35.81 12.19
C GLU A 102 -15.62 35.53 10.88
N ILE A 103 -16.19 34.33 10.75
CA ILE A 103 -17.06 33.99 9.61
C ILE A 103 -18.27 34.94 9.58
N GLY A 104 -18.77 35.29 10.77
CA GLY A 104 -19.88 36.21 10.94
C GLY A 104 -19.59 37.62 10.45
N THR A 105 -18.46 38.18 10.84
CA THR A 105 -18.03 39.52 10.42
C THR A 105 -17.75 39.57 8.92
N LEU A 106 -17.07 38.58 8.35
CA LEU A 106 -16.80 38.49 6.91
C LEU A 106 -18.10 38.48 6.08
N ARG A 107 -19.11 37.74 6.54
CA ARG A 107 -20.42 37.68 5.89
C ARG A 107 -21.21 38.98 6.03
N ALA A 108 -21.07 39.69 7.15
CA ALA A 108 -21.66 41.03 7.34
C ALA A 108 -21.02 42.08 6.42
N LEU A 109 -19.72 41.94 6.12
CA LEU A 109 -18.99 42.75 5.14
C LEU A 109 -19.32 42.40 3.66
N GLY A 110 -20.18 41.41 3.42
CA GLY A 110 -20.65 41.05 2.08
C GLY A 110 -19.87 39.91 1.40
N PHE A 111 -18.97 39.21 2.09
CA PHE A 111 -18.29 38.05 1.49
C PHE A 111 -19.28 36.95 1.08
N GLN A 112 -19.04 36.38 -0.10
CA GLN A 112 -19.85 35.28 -0.62
C GLN A 112 -19.58 33.99 0.16
N ARG A 113 -20.60 33.13 0.29
CA ARG A 113 -20.48 31.79 0.91
C ARG A 113 -19.38 30.95 0.23
N ARG A 114 -19.20 31.14 -1.09
CA ARG A 114 -18.17 30.46 -1.88
C ARG A 114 -16.76 30.80 -1.41
N SER A 115 -16.47 32.06 -1.08
CA SER A 115 -15.15 32.49 -0.61
C SER A 115 -14.78 31.82 0.72
N ILE A 116 -15.76 31.67 1.62
CA ILE A 116 -15.58 30.98 2.91
C ILE A 116 -15.37 29.49 2.69
N LEU A 117 -16.18 28.88 1.83
CA LEU A 117 -16.03 27.48 1.44
C LEU A 117 -14.64 27.21 0.86
N THR A 118 -14.17 28.03 -0.07
CA THR A 118 -12.85 27.86 -0.71
C THR A 118 -11.70 28.03 0.27
N ALA A 119 -11.82 28.96 1.23
CA ALA A 119 -10.79 29.16 2.26
C ALA A 119 -10.63 27.89 3.13
N PHE A 120 -11.74 27.35 3.62
CA PHE A 120 -11.74 26.13 4.43
C PHE A 120 -11.33 24.88 3.64
N LEU A 121 -11.75 24.77 2.38
CA LEU A 121 -11.29 23.69 1.50
C LEU A 121 -9.78 23.79 1.24
N ALA A 122 -9.24 25.00 1.06
CA ALA A 122 -7.80 25.21 0.92
C ALA A 122 -7.04 24.82 2.19
N GLU A 123 -7.53 25.17 3.38
CA GLU A 123 -6.95 24.69 4.65
C GLU A 123 -6.95 23.16 4.72
N SER A 124 -8.05 22.51 4.35
CA SER A 124 -8.16 21.05 4.37
C SER A 124 -7.23 20.36 3.36
N LEU A 125 -7.09 20.94 2.16
CA LEU A 125 -6.15 20.48 1.15
C LEU A 125 -4.69 20.68 1.59
N LEU A 126 -4.37 21.79 2.24
CA LEU A 126 -3.04 22.03 2.81
C LEU A 126 -2.71 21.03 3.91
N LEU A 127 -3.66 20.72 4.79
CA LEU A 127 -3.50 19.67 5.80
C LEU A 127 -3.29 18.30 5.15
N GLY A 128 -4.05 17.96 4.11
CA GLY A 128 -3.87 16.74 3.32
C GLY A 128 -2.52 16.67 2.63
N PHE A 129 -2.05 17.79 2.07
CA PHE A 129 -0.74 17.90 1.42
C PHE A 129 0.41 17.72 2.42
N ILE A 130 0.37 18.42 3.55
CA ILE A 130 1.40 18.31 4.60
C ILE A 130 1.40 16.89 5.19
N GLY A 131 0.23 16.32 5.44
CA GLY A 131 0.08 14.94 5.90
C GLY A 131 0.64 13.92 4.88
N GLY A 132 0.38 14.13 3.59
CA GLY A 132 0.94 13.32 2.51
C GLY A 132 2.46 13.42 2.41
N CYS A 133 3.02 14.64 2.46
CA CYS A 133 4.46 14.88 2.51
C CYS A 133 5.12 14.21 3.72
N ALA A 134 4.53 14.37 4.91
CA ALA A 134 5.03 13.74 6.14
C ALA A 134 4.96 12.21 6.04
N GLY A 135 3.85 11.67 5.55
CA GLY A 135 3.68 10.22 5.34
C GLY A 135 4.72 9.66 4.38
N LEU A 136 4.95 10.31 3.24
CA LEU A 136 6.01 9.93 2.28
C LEU A 136 7.41 10.06 2.88
N PHE A 137 7.65 11.11 3.66
CA PHE A 137 8.92 11.29 4.36
C PHE A 137 9.18 10.12 5.31
N PHE A 138 8.22 9.75 6.17
CA PHE A 138 8.36 8.58 7.04
C PHE A 138 8.43 7.25 6.28
N ALA A 139 7.69 7.10 5.19
CA ALA A 139 7.75 5.92 4.33
C ALA A 139 9.13 5.76 3.67
N SER A 140 9.82 6.86 3.34
CA SER A 140 11.18 6.82 2.78
C SER A 140 12.21 6.20 3.73
N PHE A 141 12.03 6.35 5.05
CA PHE A 141 12.90 5.69 6.02
C PHE A 141 12.71 4.18 6.05
N LEU A 142 11.55 3.65 5.66
CA LEU A 142 11.32 2.21 5.57
C LEU A 142 12.19 1.55 4.49
N GLN A 143 12.62 2.30 3.48
CA GLN A 143 13.60 1.82 2.50
C GLN A 143 14.97 1.53 3.11
N LEU A 144 15.32 2.20 4.22
CA LEU A 144 16.57 1.97 4.96
C LEU A 144 16.50 0.72 5.84
N PHE A 145 15.30 0.20 6.12
CA PHE A 145 15.09 -1.01 6.90
C PHE A 145 14.85 -2.20 5.97
N THR A 146 15.91 -2.98 5.70
CA THR A 146 15.74 -4.31 5.11
C THR A 146 15.32 -5.27 6.20
N VAL A 147 14.02 -5.58 6.25
CA VAL A 147 13.52 -6.66 7.10
C VAL A 147 13.90 -7.99 6.45
N SER A 148 15.10 -8.50 6.73
CA SER A 148 15.41 -9.92 6.48
C SER A 148 14.69 -10.74 7.53
N THR A 149 13.39 -10.98 7.31
CA THR A 149 12.67 -12.01 8.06
C THR A 149 12.87 -13.32 7.32
N MET A 150 13.58 -14.25 7.96
CA MET A 150 13.65 -15.65 7.53
C MET A 150 12.22 -16.17 7.36
N ASN A 151 11.81 -16.43 6.12
CA ASN A 151 10.56 -17.12 5.86
C ASN A 151 10.76 -18.61 6.19
N PHE A 152 10.29 -19.01 7.38
CA PHE A 152 10.38 -20.40 7.85
C PHE A 152 9.66 -21.42 6.95
N GLN A 153 8.76 -20.99 6.06
CA GLN A 153 8.09 -21.88 5.10
C GLN A 153 8.82 -22.02 3.76
N THR A 154 9.57 -21.00 3.32
CA THR A 154 10.12 -20.98 1.95
C THR A 154 11.63 -21.25 1.90
N PHE A 155 12.35 -21.26 3.03
CA PHE A 155 13.82 -21.41 3.08
C PHE A 155 14.58 -20.44 2.15
N SER A 156 13.91 -19.38 1.71
CA SER A 156 14.43 -18.35 0.82
C SER A 156 14.27 -17.01 1.54
N GLU A 157 15.34 -16.23 1.62
CA GLU A 157 15.27 -14.84 2.05
C GLU A 157 14.47 -14.06 0.99
N LEU A 158 13.18 -13.85 1.25
CA LEU A 158 12.43 -12.82 0.54
C LEU A 158 13.02 -11.47 0.96
N ALA A 159 13.99 -10.99 0.18
CA ALA A 159 14.50 -9.64 0.28
C ALA A 159 13.40 -8.68 -0.18
N PHE A 160 12.52 -8.29 0.74
CA PHE A 160 11.55 -7.24 0.50
C PHE A 160 12.31 -5.92 0.36
N SER A 161 12.50 -5.48 -0.88
CA SER A 161 12.97 -4.14 -1.16
C SER A 161 11.77 -3.21 -1.25
N PHE A 162 11.64 -2.31 -0.27
CA PHE A 162 10.71 -1.17 -0.38
C PHE A 162 11.29 -0.21 -1.42
N SER A 163 10.80 -0.29 -2.66
CA SER A 163 11.17 0.67 -3.71
C SER A 163 10.12 1.77 -3.80
N LEU A 164 10.55 3.01 -3.53
CA LEU A 164 9.70 4.18 -3.69
C LEU A 164 9.78 4.64 -5.15
N THR A 165 8.84 4.20 -5.99
CA THR A 165 8.74 4.67 -7.39
C THR A 165 7.99 6.00 -7.47
N PHE A 166 8.28 6.78 -8.52
CA PHE A 166 7.58 8.04 -8.80
C PHE A 166 6.05 7.86 -8.90
N GLU A 167 5.60 6.71 -9.39
CA GLU A 167 4.18 6.37 -9.46
C GLU A 167 3.54 6.25 -8.06
N ILE A 168 4.18 5.52 -7.14
CA ILE A 168 3.70 5.37 -5.76
C ILE A 168 3.68 6.73 -5.05
N LEU A 169 4.69 7.56 -5.29
CA LEU A 169 4.77 8.91 -4.72
C LEU A 169 3.58 9.77 -5.18
N TYR A 170 3.29 9.77 -6.48
CA TYR A 170 2.16 10.51 -7.03
C TYR A 170 0.81 9.96 -6.52
N GLN A 171 0.61 8.65 -6.55
CA GLN A 171 -0.63 8.02 -6.07
C GLN A 171 -0.86 8.28 -4.58
N SER A 172 0.18 8.21 -3.75
CA SER A 172 0.09 8.46 -2.31
C SER A 172 -0.24 9.93 -2.02
N MET A 173 0.38 10.86 -2.74
CA MET A 173 0.09 12.29 -2.61
C MET A 173 -1.34 12.62 -3.06
N ALA A 174 -1.75 12.11 -4.22
CA ALA A 174 -3.11 12.27 -4.72
C ALA A 174 -4.14 11.70 -3.72
N PHE A 175 -3.85 10.53 -3.15
CA PHE A 175 -4.67 9.94 -2.11
C PHE A 175 -4.76 10.85 -0.88
N GLY A 176 -3.64 11.34 -0.33
CA GLY A 176 -3.64 12.28 0.80
C GLY A 176 -4.46 13.55 0.56
N LEU A 177 -4.38 14.13 -0.65
CA LEU A 177 -5.18 15.28 -1.04
C LEU A 177 -6.68 14.96 -1.12
N ILE A 178 -7.05 13.81 -1.71
CA ILE A 178 -8.44 13.34 -1.76
C ILE A 178 -8.99 13.19 -0.34
N MET A 179 -8.20 12.62 0.57
CA MET A 179 -8.59 12.40 1.96
C MET A 179 -8.80 13.73 2.71
N GLY A 180 -7.89 14.68 2.56
CA GLY A 180 -8.04 16.04 3.10
C GLY A 180 -9.27 16.76 2.53
N PHE A 181 -9.50 16.64 1.22
CA PHE A 181 -10.68 17.20 0.57
C PHE A 181 -11.98 16.60 1.12
N VAL A 182 -12.11 15.27 1.12
CA VAL A 182 -13.31 14.57 1.61
C VAL A 182 -13.58 14.90 3.07
N GLY A 183 -12.53 14.95 3.90
CA GLY A 183 -12.64 15.33 5.31
C GLY A 183 -13.05 16.79 5.53
N GLY A 184 -12.64 17.68 4.62
CA GLY A 184 -12.92 19.12 4.71
C GLY A 184 -14.26 19.57 4.13
N VAL A 185 -14.78 18.87 3.11
CA VAL A 185 -15.94 19.33 2.32
C VAL A 185 -17.20 19.50 3.17
N LEU A 186 -17.57 18.50 3.96
CA LEU A 186 -18.77 18.55 4.80
C LEU A 186 -18.74 19.69 5.84
N PRO A 187 -17.69 19.81 6.68
CA PRO A 187 -17.59 20.91 7.65
C PRO A 187 -17.48 22.28 6.96
N ALA A 188 -16.71 22.42 5.88
CA ALA A 188 -16.58 23.68 5.15
C ALA A 188 -17.92 24.12 4.53
N PHE A 189 -18.70 23.18 4.00
CA PHE A 189 -20.03 23.46 3.48
C PHE A 189 -20.99 23.92 4.57
N ARG A 190 -20.99 23.26 5.73
CA ARG A 190 -21.78 23.70 6.89
C ARG A 190 -21.38 25.09 7.37
N ALA A 191 -20.08 25.37 7.50
CA ALA A 191 -19.55 26.69 7.87
C ALA A 191 -20.06 27.80 6.94
N SER A 192 -20.03 27.55 5.63
CA SER A 192 -20.47 28.53 4.62
C SER A 192 -21.98 28.85 4.67
N ARG A 193 -22.79 27.96 5.25
CA ARG A 193 -24.26 28.06 5.32
C ARG A 193 -24.79 28.44 6.69
N MET A 194 -23.93 28.64 7.68
CA MET A 194 -24.35 28.95 9.04
C MET A 194 -25.05 30.32 9.11
N ASN A 195 -26.20 30.38 9.79
CA ASN A 195 -26.96 31.62 9.97
C ASN A 195 -26.36 32.44 11.12
N ILE A 196 -25.63 33.49 10.74
CA ILE A 196 -24.78 34.28 11.64
C ILE A 196 -25.54 35.23 12.56
N VAL A 197 -26.80 35.51 12.27
CA VAL A 197 -27.65 36.41 13.07
C VAL A 197 -27.90 35.83 14.47
N GLU A 198 -27.93 34.50 14.63
CA GLU A 198 -28.00 33.83 15.94
C GLU A 198 -26.63 33.74 16.62
N ALA A 199 -25.55 33.57 15.84
CA ALA A 199 -24.19 33.46 16.37
C ALA A 199 -23.69 34.74 17.04
N LEU A 200 -24.11 35.92 16.56
CA LEU A 200 -23.80 37.23 17.15
C LEU A 200 -24.76 37.63 18.29
N ARG A 201 -25.90 36.94 18.45
CA ARG A 201 -26.88 37.20 19.53
C ARG A 201 -26.61 36.38 20.79
N ALA A 202 -25.82 35.31 20.68
CA ALA A 202 -25.45 34.44 21.80
C ALA A 202 -24.11 34.80 22.45
N SER A 203 -23.40 35.81 21.92
CA SER A 203 -22.15 36.38 22.45
C SER A 203 -22.40 37.65 23.24
#